data_AF-A0AAD8T742-F1
#
_entry.id   AF-A0AAD8T742-F1
#
_cell.length_a   1.000
_cell.length_b   1.000
_cell.length_c   1.000
_cell.angle_alpha   90.00
_cell.angle_beta   90.00
_cell.angle_gamma   90.00
#
_symmetry.space_group_name_H-M   'P 1'
#
loop_
_entity.id
_entity.type
_entity.pdbx_description
1 polymer ?
#
loop_
_entity_poly.entity_id
_entity_poly.type
_entity_poly.pdbx_seq_one_letter_code
_entity_poly.pdbx_strand_id
1 'polypeptide(L)'
;MEVDLASKRVSVGRFLVNFPSAARINEVLIYDWVTLRGAHIKVNVKQWSDENLAAGKLDTVWVRAKRVSKTLKNYQGICEVGSTLGQVIEVDMETFRKNGSIRILVGVVNHKNIPTMAKLTTKKLMIYYTYFQVEKVVEEGWLRLEEEYIQEFDEMEDTLEGDMP
;
A
#
# COMPACT_ATOMS: atom_id res chain seq x y z
N MET A 1 -12.31 22.54 13.98
CA MET A 1 -13.22 21.82 14.89
C MET A 1 -12.31 20.97 15.77
N GLU A 2 -12.24 21.27 17.06
CA GLU A 2 -11.33 20.59 18.01
C GLU A 2 -12.09 19.42 18.62
N VAL A 3 -11.66 18.20 18.33
CA VAL A 3 -12.25 17.00 18.94
C VAL A 3 -11.56 16.81 20.27
N ASP A 4 -12.23 17.12 21.37
CA ASP A 4 -11.73 16.89 22.71
C ASP A 4 -12.15 15.51 23.21
N LEU A 5 -11.19 14.73 23.73
CA LEU A 5 -11.48 13.51 24.50
C LEU A 5 -11.52 13.86 25.99
N ALA A 6 -12.60 13.49 26.66
CA ALA A 6 -12.74 13.69 28.10
C ALA A 6 -11.79 12.73 28.85
N SER A 7 -10.92 13.29 29.69
CA SER A 7 -9.97 12.54 30.49
C SER A 7 -10.16 12.84 31.97
N LYS A 8 -9.90 11.84 32.81
CA LYS A 8 -9.80 11.98 34.27
C LYS A 8 -8.40 11.61 34.70
N ARG A 9 -7.68 12.52 35.36
CA ARG A 9 -6.36 12.21 35.93
C ARG A 9 -6.53 11.19 37.07
N VAL A 10 -5.77 10.09 37.00
CA VAL A 10 -5.76 9.02 38.00
C VAL A 10 -4.54 9.12 38.91
N SER A 11 -3.37 9.47 38.35
CA SER A 11 -2.15 9.72 39.12
C SER A 11 -1.21 10.68 38.38
N VAL A 12 0.00 10.93 38.90
CA VAL A 12 1.03 11.64 38.15
C VAL A 12 1.35 10.83 36.88
N GLY A 13 1.18 11.46 35.71
CA GLY A 13 1.44 10.84 34.40
C GLY A 13 0.39 9.82 33.92
N ARG A 14 -0.67 9.51 34.68
CA ARG A 14 -1.72 8.57 34.24
C ARG A 14 -3.09 9.23 34.15
N PHE A 15 -3.74 9.05 32.99
CA PHE A 15 -5.06 9.59 32.68
C PHE A 15 -5.96 8.44 32.22
N LEU A 16 -7.19 8.42 32.73
CA LEU A 16 -8.25 7.53 32.28
C LEU A 16 -9.09 8.28 31.26
N VAL A 17 -9.20 7.73 30.05
CA VAL A 17 -10.04 8.29 28.98
C VAL A 17 -11.25 7.38 28.82
N ASN A 18 -12.45 7.96 28.80
CA ASN A 18 -13.63 7.18 28.45
C ASN A 18 -13.58 6.89 26.96
N PHE A 19 -13.52 5.61 26.61
CA PHE A 19 -13.41 5.18 25.23
C PHE A 19 -14.64 5.69 24.45
N PRO A 20 -14.46 6.56 23.45
CA PRO A 20 -15.56 7.09 22.68
C PRO A 20 -16.19 5.99 21.83
N SER A 21 -17.44 6.17 21.39
CA SER A 21 -18.10 5.21 20.50
C SER A 21 -17.30 5.01 19.20
N ALA A 22 -17.48 3.86 18.53
CA ALA A 22 -16.79 3.56 17.27
C ALA A 22 -16.95 4.69 16.22
N ALA A 23 -18.12 5.33 16.16
CA ALA A 23 -18.36 6.47 15.29
C ALA A 23 -17.44 7.67 15.59
N ARG A 24 -17.21 7.95 16.87
CA ARG A 24 -16.35 9.06 17.30
C ARG A 24 -14.87 8.72 17.23
N ILE A 25 -14.50 7.45 17.27
CA ILE A 25 -13.15 6.99 16.92
C ILE A 25 -12.88 7.27 15.45
N ASN A 26 -13.81 6.93 14.55
CA ASN A 26 -13.66 7.24 13.12
C ASN A 26 -13.50 8.74 12.86
N GLU A 27 -14.20 9.60 13.61
CA GLU A 27 -14.00 11.05 13.54
C GLU A 27 -12.62 11.49 14.05
N VAL A 28 -12.13 10.87 15.14
CA VAL A 28 -10.81 11.14 15.72
C VAL A 28 -9.67 10.70 14.81
N LEU A 29 -9.81 9.58 14.10
CA LEU A 29 -8.83 9.05 13.15
C LEU A 29 -8.56 9.97 11.96
N ILE A 30 -9.46 10.92 11.68
CA ILE A 30 -9.27 11.94 10.63
C ILE A 30 -8.16 12.93 11.03
N TYR A 31 -7.87 13.06 12.33
CA TYR A 31 -6.92 14.03 12.85
C TYR A 31 -5.63 13.36 13.32
N ASP A 32 -4.48 13.93 12.94
CA ASP A 32 -3.17 13.46 13.39
C ASP A 32 -3.01 13.55 14.92
N TRP A 33 -3.65 14.52 15.57
CA TRP A 33 -3.55 14.71 17.01
C TRP A 33 -4.86 15.22 17.60
N VAL A 34 -5.23 14.66 18.74
CA VAL A 34 -6.39 15.09 19.53
C VAL A 34 -5.94 15.52 20.92
N THR A 35 -6.46 16.65 21.39
CA THR A 35 -6.16 17.17 22.72
C THR A 35 -7.03 16.45 23.76
N LEU A 36 -6.41 15.96 24.84
CA LEU A 36 -7.14 15.51 26.03
C LEU A 36 -7.61 16.72 26.82
N ARG A 37 -8.93 16.83 26.99
CA ARG A 37 -9.54 17.89 27.77
C ARG A 37 -9.10 17.79 29.23
N GLY A 38 -8.52 18.87 29.75
CA GLY A 38 -8.04 18.97 31.14
C GLY A 38 -6.58 18.58 31.36
N ALA A 39 -5.83 18.21 30.31
CA ALA A 39 -4.43 17.82 30.47
C ALA A 39 -3.41 18.55 29.56
N HIS A 40 -3.84 19.33 28.56
CA HIS A 40 -2.94 19.87 27.50
C HIS A 40 -2.05 18.79 26.85
N ILE A 41 -2.49 17.52 26.88
CA ILE A 41 -1.79 16.38 26.29
C ILE A 41 -2.35 16.16 24.90
N LYS A 42 -1.48 15.99 23.92
CA LYS A 42 -1.84 15.56 22.56
C LYS A 42 -1.71 14.05 22.47
N VAL A 43 -2.75 13.39 21.96
CA VAL A 43 -2.78 11.94 21.75
C VAL A 43 -3.00 11.69 20.27
N ASN A 44 -2.18 10.84 19.69
CA ASN A 44 -2.43 10.27 18.38
C ASN A 44 -3.19 8.95 18.57
N VAL A 45 -4.33 8.84 17.93
CA VAL A 45 -5.12 7.61 17.91
C VAL A 45 -5.00 7.05 16.50
N LYS A 46 -4.51 5.82 16.40
CA LYS A 46 -4.51 5.05 15.16
C LYS A 46 -5.37 3.81 15.37
N GLN A 47 -6.18 3.48 14.39
CA GLN A 47 -6.86 2.19 14.37
C GLN A 47 -5.81 1.14 14.07
N TRP A 48 -5.81 0.05 14.83
CA TRP A 48 -4.96 -1.09 14.52
C TRP A 48 -5.56 -1.86 13.33
N SER A 49 -4.85 -1.88 12.22
CA SER A 49 -5.11 -2.70 11.04
C SER A 49 -3.80 -3.30 10.52
N ASP A 50 -3.90 -4.35 9.71
CA ASP A 50 -2.73 -4.96 9.07
C ASP A 50 -1.98 -3.95 8.16
N GLU A 51 -2.67 -2.89 7.70
CA GLU A 51 -2.05 -1.80 6.93
C GLU A 51 -1.06 -0.99 7.76
N ASN A 52 -1.22 -0.94 9.09
CA ASN A 52 -0.24 -0.29 9.98
C ASN A 52 1.08 -1.07 10.05
N LEU A 53 1.03 -2.38 9.80
CA LEU A 53 2.20 -3.26 9.71
C LEU A 53 2.78 -3.31 8.29
N ALA A 54 2.25 -2.53 7.35
CA ALA A 54 2.76 -2.51 5.99
C ALA A 54 4.12 -1.80 5.94
N ALA A 55 5.11 -2.49 5.36
CA ALA A 55 6.44 -1.95 5.09
C ALA A 55 6.44 -0.92 3.95
N GLY A 56 5.35 -0.86 3.19
CA GLY A 56 5.20 0.07 2.10
C GLY A 56 3.88 -0.08 1.37
N LYS A 57 3.66 0.84 0.44
CA LYS A 57 2.61 0.85 -0.57
C LYS A 57 3.27 0.90 -1.95
N LEU A 58 2.75 0.13 -2.89
CA LEU A 58 3.24 0.10 -4.27
C LEU A 58 2.82 1.37 -5.04
N ASP A 59 3.67 1.82 -5.96
CA ASP A 59 3.28 2.76 -7.01
C ASP A 59 2.20 2.14 -7.88
N THR A 60 1.13 2.86 -8.15
CA THR A 60 0.06 2.42 -9.04
C THR A 60 0.18 3.11 -10.39
N VAL A 61 0.41 2.34 -11.46
CA VAL A 61 0.76 2.89 -12.77
C VAL A 61 0.05 2.20 -13.93
N TRP A 62 -0.40 3.00 -14.90
CA TRP A 62 -0.89 2.51 -16.18
C TRP A 62 0.30 2.24 -17.12
N VAL A 63 0.38 1.01 -17.62
CA VAL A 63 1.41 0.56 -18.55
C VAL A 63 0.76 0.04 -19.83
N ARG A 64 1.31 0.45 -20.98
CA ARG A 64 0.96 -0.10 -22.28
C ARG A 64 1.90 -1.23 -22.66
N ALA A 65 1.34 -2.38 -23.04
CA ALA A 65 2.09 -3.53 -23.53
C ALA A 65 1.99 -3.63 -25.07
N LYS A 66 3.14 -3.79 -25.73
CA LYS A 66 3.25 -3.93 -27.20
C LYS A 66 3.92 -5.25 -27.56
N ARG A 67 3.58 -5.78 -28.75
CA ARG A 67 4.06 -7.07 -29.29
C ARG A 67 3.68 -8.31 -28.45
N VAL A 68 2.61 -8.23 -27.67
CA VAL A 68 2.04 -9.37 -26.95
C VAL A 68 1.57 -10.44 -27.94
N SER A 69 2.00 -11.69 -27.72
CA SER A 69 1.62 -12.83 -28.55
C SER A 69 0.10 -13.00 -28.62
N LYS A 70 -0.43 -13.41 -29.78
CA LYS A 70 -1.88 -13.62 -29.98
C LYS A 70 -2.48 -14.58 -28.95
N THR A 71 -1.71 -15.57 -28.49
CA THR A 71 -2.18 -16.53 -27.48
C THR A 71 -2.35 -15.93 -26.08
N LEU A 72 -1.70 -14.79 -25.81
CA LEU A 72 -1.79 -14.04 -24.55
C LEU A 72 -2.79 -12.88 -24.65
N LYS A 73 -3.43 -12.66 -25.81
CA LYS A 73 -4.43 -11.60 -26.04
C LYS A 73 -5.83 -12.00 -25.54
N ASN A 74 -5.89 -12.53 -24.33
CA ASN A 74 -7.10 -12.75 -23.56
C ASN A 74 -6.86 -12.19 -22.16
N TYR A 75 -7.93 -12.00 -21.36
CA TYR A 75 -7.81 -11.38 -20.05
C TYR A 75 -6.73 -12.03 -19.18
N GLN A 76 -6.73 -13.37 -19.08
CA GLN A 76 -5.76 -14.10 -18.28
C GLN A 76 -4.33 -13.92 -18.78
N GLY A 77 -4.11 -13.99 -20.09
CA GLY A 77 -2.79 -13.77 -20.70
C GLY A 77 -2.30 -12.33 -20.55
N ILE A 78 -3.21 -11.35 -20.53
CA ILE A 78 -2.88 -9.95 -20.26
C ILE A 78 -2.52 -9.76 -18.78
N CYS A 79 -3.22 -10.42 -17.85
CA CYS A 79 -2.82 -10.46 -16.44
C CYS A 79 -1.45 -11.12 -16.27
N GLU A 80 -1.15 -12.20 -16.99
CA GLU A 80 0.17 -12.83 -16.99
C GLU A 80 1.26 -11.85 -17.48
N VAL A 81 0.98 -11.09 -18.55
CA VAL A 81 1.87 -10.01 -19.01
C VAL A 81 2.10 -8.97 -17.92
N GLY A 82 1.03 -8.46 -17.29
CA GLY A 82 1.15 -7.46 -16.22
C GLY A 82 1.89 -7.96 -14.98
N SER A 83 1.71 -9.25 -14.66
CA SER A 83 2.36 -9.90 -13.50
C SER A 83 3.87 -9.98 -13.63
N THR A 84 4.42 -9.84 -14.84
CA THR A 84 5.88 -9.71 -15.03
C THR A 84 6.46 -8.38 -14.57
N LEU A 85 5.61 -7.38 -14.34
CA LEU A 85 6.00 -6.07 -13.84
C LEU A 85 5.74 -5.94 -12.34
N GLY A 86 4.59 -6.44 -11.87
CA GLY A 86 4.14 -6.32 -10.49
C GLY A 86 2.71 -6.82 -10.29
N GLN A 87 2.05 -6.37 -9.23
CA GLN A 87 0.67 -6.77 -8.91
C GLN A 87 -0.29 -6.20 -9.95
N VAL A 88 -1.05 -7.05 -10.64
CA VAL A 88 -2.11 -6.58 -11.56
C VAL A 88 -3.31 -6.11 -10.76
N ILE A 89 -3.75 -4.88 -11.02
CA ILE A 89 -4.93 -4.26 -10.38
C ILE A 89 -6.10 -4.27 -11.37
N GLU A 90 -5.87 -3.83 -12.61
CA GLU A 90 -6.91 -3.72 -13.62
C GLU A 90 -6.36 -3.94 -15.04
N VAL A 91 -7.21 -4.43 -15.94
CA VAL A 91 -6.94 -4.47 -17.39
C VAL A 91 -8.02 -3.69 -18.12
N ASP A 92 -7.61 -2.73 -18.96
CA ASP A 92 -8.51 -1.93 -19.82
C ASP A 92 -9.02 -2.79 -20.98
N MET A 93 -10.00 -3.64 -20.68
CA MET A 93 -10.60 -4.56 -21.65
C MET A 93 -11.52 -3.83 -22.64
N GLU A 94 -12.02 -2.64 -22.31
CA GLU A 94 -12.82 -1.83 -23.23
C GLU A 94 -11.95 -1.34 -24.40
N THR A 95 -10.83 -0.69 -24.10
CA THR A 95 -9.87 -0.24 -25.12
C THR A 95 -9.31 -1.42 -25.90
N PHE A 96 -8.98 -2.52 -25.22
CA PHE A 96 -8.50 -3.72 -25.89
C PHE A 96 -9.51 -4.29 -26.89
N ARG A 97 -10.81 -4.36 -26.54
CA ARG A 97 -11.86 -4.81 -27.48
C ARG A 97 -12.07 -3.83 -28.63
N LYS A 98 -11.95 -2.53 -28.37
CA LYS A 98 -12.20 -1.47 -29.37
C LYS A 98 -11.10 -1.37 -30.43
N ASN A 99 -9.83 -1.46 -30.04
CA ASN A 99 -8.69 -1.21 -30.94
C ASN A 99 -7.49 -2.14 -30.75
N GLY A 100 -7.58 -3.15 -29.87
CA GLY A 100 -6.52 -4.12 -29.62
C GLY A 100 -5.35 -3.59 -28.79
N SER A 101 -5.42 -2.35 -28.29
CA SER A 101 -4.39 -1.79 -27.40
C SER A 101 -4.51 -2.39 -26.00
N ILE A 102 -3.38 -2.87 -25.48
CA ILE A 102 -3.31 -3.50 -24.16
C ILE A 102 -2.78 -2.47 -23.16
N ARG A 103 -3.62 -2.08 -22.21
CA ARG A 103 -3.27 -1.19 -21.10
C ARG A 103 -3.60 -1.90 -19.79
N ILE A 104 -2.67 -1.87 -18.86
CA ILE A 104 -2.73 -2.62 -17.61
C ILE A 104 -2.40 -1.64 -16.48
N LEU A 105 -3.23 -1.62 -15.45
CA LEU A 105 -2.95 -0.95 -14.20
C LEU A 105 -2.21 -1.94 -13.30
N VAL A 106 -0.98 -1.60 -12.94
CA VAL A 106 -0.11 -2.44 -12.10
C VAL A 106 0.38 -1.69 -10.88
N GLY A 107 0.44 -2.39 -9.75
CA GLY A 107 1.17 -1.99 -8.56
C GLY A 107 2.63 -2.45 -8.68
N VAL A 108 3.58 -1.53 -8.61
CA VAL A 108 5.03 -1.81 -8.68
C VAL A 108 5.76 -1.13 -7.53
N VAL A 109 6.88 -1.72 -7.09
CA VAL A 109 7.67 -1.18 -5.97
C VAL A 109 8.24 0.21 -6.31
N ASN A 110 8.67 0.40 -7.56
CA ASN A 110 9.13 1.69 -8.07
C ASN A 110 8.89 1.76 -9.58
N HIS A 111 8.05 2.70 -10.02
CA HIS A 111 7.67 2.86 -11.42
C HIS A 111 8.84 3.24 -12.33
N LYS A 112 9.91 3.83 -11.78
CA LYS A 112 11.12 4.20 -12.53
C LYS A 112 11.94 2.99 -12.94
N ASN A 113 11.71 1.85 -12.29
CA ASN A 113 12.41 0.59 -12.56
C ASN A 113 11.63 -0.34 -13.52
N ILE A 114 10.50 0.11 -14.09
CA ILE A 114 9.76 -0.70 -15.05
C ILE A 114 10.64 -0.95 -16.29
N PRO A 115 10.89 -2.23 -16.64
CA PRO A 115 11.72 -2.56 -17.78
C PRO A 115 11.04 -2.16 -19.09
N THR A 116 11.80 -1.61 -20.03
CA THR A 116 11.30 -1.30 -21.38
C THR A 116 10.84 -2.55 -22.15
N MET A 117 11.37 -3.74 -21.80
CA MET A 117 11.05 -4.99 -22.46
C MET A 117 11.27 -6.19 -21.53
N ALA A 118 10.42 -7.22 -21.64
CA ALA A 118 10.61 -8.51 -20.97
C ALA A 118 10.37 -9.70 -21.91
N LYS A 119 10.92 -10.85 -21.53
CA LYS A 119 10.66 -12.15 -22.16
C LYS A 119 9.42 -12.76 -21.54
N LEU A 120 8.43 -13.09 -22.37
CA LEU A 120 7.23 -13.82 -21.98
C LEU A 120 7.20 -15.18 -22.65
N THR A 121 6.82 -16.19 -21.88
CA THR A 121 6.55 -17.53 -22.39
C THR A 121 5.09 -17.68 -22.75
N THR A 122 4.78 -18.66 -23.58
CA THR A 122 3.40 -19.07 -23.86
C THR A 122 3.22 -20.50 -23.41
N LYS A 123 1.98 -20.99 -23.39
CA LYS A 123 1.67 -22.41 -23.09
C LYS A 123 2.44 -23.42 -23.94
N LYS A 124 2.94 -23.01 -25.11
CA LYS A 124 3.78 -23.84 -25.99
C LYS A 124 5.29 -23.73 -25.69
N LEU A 125 5.67 -23.14 -24.56
CA LEU A 125 7.05 -22.90 -24.13
C LEU A 125 7.88 -22.03 -25.10
N MET A 126 7.21 -21.27 -25.96
CA MET A 126 7.85 -20.32 -26.87
C MET A 126 8.05 -18.96 -26.20
N ILE A 127 9.22 -18.36 -26.40
CA ILE A 127 9.61 -17.06 -25.81
C ILE A 127 9.33 -15.93 -26.80
N TYR A 128 8.73 -14.86 -26.32
CA TYR A 128 8.45 -13.63 -27.06
C TYR A 128 8.92 -12.41 -26.29
N TYR A 129 9.38 -11.39 -27.00
CA TYR A 129 9.66 -10.09 -26.41
C TYR A 129 8.42 -9.21 -26.40
N THR A 130 8.03 -8.74 -25.23
CA THR A 130 6.98 -7.73 -25.05
C THR A 130 7.60 -6.44 -24.55
N TYR A 131 7.16 -5.32 -25.12
CA TYR A 131 7.66 -3.99 -24.81
C TYR A 131 6.66 -3.27 -23.92
N PHE A 132 7.16 -2.58 -22.91
CA PHE A 132 6.36 -1.83 -21.96
C PHE A 132 6.63 -0.34 -22.09
N GLN A 133 5.60 0.45 -21.88
CA GLN A 133 5.66 1.89 -21.85
C GLN A 133 4.77 2.38 -20.71
N VAL A 134 5.36 3.08 -19.73
CA VAL A 134 4.59 3.78 -18.70
C VAL A 134 3.79 4.89 -19.36
N GLU A 135 2.47 4.89 -19.17
CA GLU A 135 1.59 5.92 -19.71
C GLU A 135 1.28 7.00 -18.67
N LYS A 136 0.97 6.56 -17.45
CA LYS A 136 0.55 7.45 -16.36
C LYS A 136 0.85 6.81 -15.02
N VAL A 137 1.47 7.58 -14.13
CA VAL A 137 1.51 7.27 -12.70
C VAL A 137 0.21 7.78 -12.08
N VAL A 138 -0.55 6.88 -11.45
CA VAL A 138 -1.82 7.19 -10.79
C VAL A 138 -1.57 7.61 -9.35
N GLU A 139 -0.73 6.85 -8.65
CA GLU A 139 -0.35 7.08 -7.27
C GLU A 139 1.12 6.68 -7.08
N GLU A 140 1.91 7.52 -6.43
CA GLU A 140 3.21 7.12 -5.89
C GLU A 140 3.00 6.48 -4.53
N GLY A 141 3.58 5.30 -4.36
CA GLY A 141 3.63 4.58 -3.12
C GLY A 141 4.71 5.12 -2.18
N TRP A 142 4.97 4.37 -1.13
CA TRP A 142 5.99 4.68 -0.15
C TRP A 142 6.60 3.37 0.35
N LEU A 143 7.87 3.39 0.72
CA LEU A 143 8.54 2.26 1.36
C LEU A 143 9.23 2.83 2.60
N ARG A 144 9.04 2.20 3.74
CA ARG A 144 9.89 2.48 4.91
C ARG A 144 11.31 2.02 4.57
N LEU A 145 12.28 2.76 5.08
CA LEU A 145 13.68 2.34 4.96
C LEU A 145 13.86 1.07 5.81
N GLU A 146 14.65 0.11 5.32
CA GLU A 146 14.92 -1.13 6.05
C GLU A 146 15.47 -0.85 7.46
N GLU A 147 16.27 0.21 7.61
CA GLU A 147 16.84 0.67 8.89
C GLU A 147 15.76 1.08 9.91
N GLU A 148 14.66 1.70 9.46
CA GLU A 148 13.53 2.07 10.34
C GLU A 148 12.76 0.82 10.81
N TYR A 149 12.66 -0.19 9.94
CA TYR A 149 12.00 -1.46 10.27
C TYR A 149 12.79 -2.30 11.28
N ILE A 150 14.12 -2.34 11.12
CA ILE A 150 15.00 -3.08 12.01
C ILE A 150 15.00 -2.44 13.40
N GLN A 151 15.06 -1.10 13.49
CA GLN A 151 14.98 -0.38 14.76
C GLN A 151 13.68 -0.64 15.51
N GLU A 152 12.52 -0.59 14.83
CA GLU A 152 11.23 -0.92 15.45
C GLU A 152 11.18 -2.38 15.94
N PHE A 153 11.82 -3.32 15.22
CA PHE A 153 11.84 -4.73 15.60
C PHE A 153 12.72 -4.98 16.84
N ASP A 154 13.93 -4.41 16.87
CA ASP A 154 14.86 -4.53 17.99
C ASP A 154 14.24 -3.93 19.28
N GLU A 155 13.56 -2.77 19.17
CA GLU A 155 12.85 -2.15 20.29
C GLU A 155 11.69 -3.01 20.84
N MET A 156 10.98 -3.75 19.98
CA MET A 156 9.93 -4.67 20.41
C MET A 156 10.51 -5.92 21.12
N GLU A 157 11.64 -6.45 20.66
CA GLU A 157 12.30 -7.61 21.28
C GLU A 157 12.82 -7.27 22.69
N ASP A 158 13.44 -6.09 22.86
CA ASP A 158 13.91 -5.59 24.16
C ASP A 158 12.78 -5.43 25.19
N THR A 159 11.57 -5.05 24.75
CA THR A 159 10.40 -4.97 25.66
C THR A 159 9.83 -6.31 26.09
N LEU A 160 10.11 -7.40 25.35
CA LEU A 160 9.65 -8.74 25.69
C LEU A 160 10.64 -9.50 26.59
N GLU A 161 11.94 -9.20 26.50
CA GLU A 161 12.96 -9.78 27.40
C GLU A 161 13.01 -9.11 28.78
N GLY A 162 12.51 -7.88 28.93
CA GLY A 162 12.50 -7.13 30.19
C GLY A 162 11.51 -7.62 31.26
N ASP A 163 10.61 -8.56 30.94
CA ASP A 163 9.48 -8.98 31.78
C ASP A 163 9.52 -10.46 32.25
N MET A 164 10.65 -11.16 32.14
CA MET A 164 10.81 -12.47 32.81
C MET A 164 11.41 -12.32 34.22
N PRO A 165 10.65 -12.66 35.30
CA PRO A 165 11.13 -12.61 36.69
C PRO A 165 12.18 -13.66 37.03
#